data_AF-A0A0E3SR65-F1
#
_entry.id   AF-A0A0E3SR65-F1
#
_cell.length_a   1.000
_cell.length_b   1.000
_cell.length_c   1.000
_cell.angle_alpha   90.00
_cell.angle_beta   90.00
_cell.angle_gamma   90.00
#
_symmetry.space_group_name_H-M   'P 1'
#
loop_
_entity.id
_entity.type
_entity.pdbx_description
1 polymer ?
#
loop_
_entity_poly.entity_id
_entity_poly.type
_entity_poly.pdbx_seq_one_letter_code
_entity_poly.pdbx_strand_id
1 'polypeptide(L)' 'MDATTINRTKSAIDALIEVQQLWIDNVPEYELSDRELVVLKKRLNRAMDNIQKIYEDNEEVMNRAEESLKKENAR' A
#
# COMPACT_ATOMS: atom_id res chain seq x y z
N MET A 1 13.12 4.71 -9.98
CA MET A 1 11.65 4.67 -9.95
C MET A 1 11.12 5.88 -10.69
N ASP A 2 10.04 5.69 -11.44
CA ASP A 2 9.43 6.72 -12.29
C ASP A 2 8.34 7.52 -11.53
N ALA A 3 7.83 8.58 -12.17
CA ALA A 3 6.76 9.39 -11.60
C ALA A 3 5.47 8.59 -11.33
N THR A 4 5.22 7.53 -12.10
CA THR A 4 4.07 6.62 -11.91
C THR A 4 4.16 5.92 -10.56
N THR A 5 5.31 5.34 -10.24
CA THR A 5 5.55 4.65 -8.96
C THR A 5 5.32 5.60 -7.79
N ILE A 6 5.88 6.81 -7.84
CA ILE A 6 5.71 7.83 -6.79
C ILE A 6 4.22 8.19 -6.59
N ASN A 7 3.49 8.41 -7.68
CA ASN A 7 2.07 8.76 -7.61
C ASN A 7 1.20 7.62 -7.05
N ARG A 8 1.53 6.36 -7.40
CA ARG A 8 0.88 5.18 -6.82
C ARG A 8 1.17 5.08 -5.32
N THR A 9 2.43 5.31 -4.90
CA THR A 9 2.82 5.28 -3.49
C THR A 9 2.02 6.32 -2.71
N LYS A 10 1.96 7.56 -3.20
CA LYS A 10 1.16 8.61 -2.59
C LYS A 10 -0.31 8.21 -2.48
N SER A 11 -0.90 7.69 -3.57
CA SER A 11 -2.31 7.26 -3.57
C SER A 11 -2.60 6.12 -2.60
N ALA A 12 -1.66 5.19 -2.41
CA ALA A 12 -1.79 4.12 -1.43
C ALA A 12 -1.75 4.65 0.00
N ILE A 13 -0.82 5.57 0.29
CA ILE A 13 -0.69 6.21 1.61
C ILE A 13 -1.94 7.03 1.92
N ASP A 14 -2.40 7.86 0.99
CA ASP A 14 -3.61 8.68 1.17
C ASP A 14 -4.83 7.79 1.53
N ALA A 15 -4.99 6.65 0.85
CA ALA A 15 -6.06 5.70 1.16
C ALA A 15 -5.92 5.07 2.55
N LEU A 16 -4.70 4.75 3.00
CA LEU A 16 -4.44 4.20 4.34
C LEU A 16 -4.65 5.23 5.45
N ILE A 17 -4.32 6.51 5.20
CA ILE A 17 -4.63 7.61 6.12
C ILE A 17 -6.15 7.73 6.29
N GLU A 18 -6.92 7.64 5.21
CA GLU A 18 -8.38 7.66 5.30
C GLU A 18 -8.95 6.43 6.05
N VAL A 19 -8.30 5.27 5.96
CA VAL A 19 -8.67 4.08 6.77
C VAL A 19 -8.39 4.33 8.24
N GLN A 20 -7.22 4.87 8.57
CA GLN A 20 -6.87 5.21 9.96
C GLN A 20 -7.87 6.21 10.55
N GLN A 21 -8.21 7.25 9.79
CA GLN A 21 -9.18 8.26 10.25
C GLN A 21 -10.54 7.63 10.55
N LEU A 22 -11.01 6.69 9.72
CA LEU A 22 -12.27 5.99 9.96
C LEU A 22 -12.30 5.25 11.31
N TRP A 23 -11.17 4.65 11.70
CA TRP A 23 -11.06 3.99 13.00
C TRP A 23 -11.00 4.97 14.16
N ILE A 24 -10.28 6.09 13.99
CA ILE A 24 -10.22 7.16 14.99
C ILE A 24 -11.60 7.74 15.26
N ASP A 25 -12.39 7.96 14.21
CA ASP A 25 -13.74 8.53 14.31
C ASP A 25 -14.74 7.62 15.03
N ASN A 26 -14.42 6.33 15.18
CA ASN A 26 -15.26 5.32 15.81
C ASN A 26 -14.70 4.82 17.15
N VAL A 27 -13.79 5.57 17.79
CA VAL A 27 -13.30 5.31 19.15
C VAL A 27 -14.39 5.62 20.19
N PRO A 28 -14.49 4.86 21.29
CA PRO A 28 -13.66 3.71 21.65
C PRO A 28 -14.17 2.35 21.19
N GLU A 29 -15.38 2.25 20.65
CA GLU A 29 -16.02 0.97 20.34
C GLU A 29 -15.41 0.29 19.10
N TYR A 30 -14.84 1.08 18.18
CA TYR A 30 -14.35 0.65 16.86
C TYR A 30 -15.40 -0.10 16.04
N GLU A 31 -16.68 0.14 16.30
CA GLU A 31 -17.79 -0.42 15.54
C GLU A 31 -18.09 0.47 14.34
N LEU A 32 -18.07 -0.11 13.15
CA LEU A 32 -18.42 0.59 11.92
C LEU A 32 -19.83 0.22 11.48
N SER A 33 -20.61 1.21 11.06
CA SER A 33 -21.87 0.96 10.38
C SER A 33 -21.66 0.24 9.05
N ASP A 34 -22.70 -0.40 8.51
CA ASP A 34 -22.66 -1.04 7.17
C ASP A 34 -22.16 -0.08 6.08
N ARG A 35 -22.52 1.20 6.18
CA ARG A 35 -22.07 2.24 5.23
C ARG A 35 -20.56 2.48 5.36
N GLU A 36 -20.05 2.55 6.57
CA GLU A 36 -18.62 2.74 6.84
C GLU A 36 -17.81 1.51 6.47
N LEU A 37 -18.34 0.30 6.65
CA LEU A 37 -17.72 -0.94 6.17
C LEU A 37 -17.56 -0.94 4.65
N VAL A 38 -18.54 -0.43 3.90
CA VAL A 38 -18.41 -0.25 2.44
C VAL A 38 -17.33 0.77 2.08
N VAL A 39 -17.22 1.87 2.85
CA VAL A 39 -16.16 2.88 2.66
C VAL A 39 -14.79 2.28 2.96
N LEU A 40 -14.65 1.57 4.08
CA LEU A 40 -13.44 0.86 4.48
C LEU A 40 -12.97 -0.10 3.37
N LYS A 41 -13.87 -0.96 2.87
CA LYS A 41 -13.57 -1.89 1.78
C LYS A 41 -13.04 -1.18 0.54
N LYS A 42 -13.66 -0.07 0.12
CA LYS A 42 -13.21 0.69 -1.05
C LYS A 42 -11.82 1.29 -0.85
N ARG A 43 -11.55 1.86 0.33
CA ARG A 43 -10.25 2.46 0.66
C ARG A 43 -9.14 1.41 0.72
N LEU A 44 -9.40 0.28 1.37
CA LEU A 44 -8.47 -0.84 1.43
C LEU A 44 -8.17 -1.40 0.04
N ASN A 45 -9.20 -1.62 -0.80
CA ASN A 45 -8.99 -2.07 -2.18
C ASN A 45 -8.12 -1.08 -2.97
N ARG A 46 -8.37 0.22 -2.84
CA ARG A 46 -7.54 1.25 -3.50
C ARG A 46 -6.08 1.21 -3.04
N ALA A 47 -5.83 1.01 -1.74
CA ALA A 47 -4.48 0.87 -1.22
C ALA A 47 -3.78 -0.38 -1.78
N MET A 48 -4.46 -1.53 -1.72
CA MET A 48 -3.96 -2.81 -2.24
C MET A 48 -3.65 -2.72 -3.74
N ASP A 49 -4.56 -2.20 -4.56
CA ASP A 49 -4.36 -2.08 -6.01
C ASP A 49 -3.12 -1.24 -6.37
N ASN A 50 -2.86 -0.17 -5.60
CA ASN A 50 -1.68 0.66 -5.84
C ASN A 50 -0.39 -0.02 -5.37
N ILE A 51 -0.40 -0.67 -4.20
CA ILE A 51 0.74 -1.42 -3.68
C ILE A 51 1.10 -2.58 -4.61
N GLN A 52 0.09 -3.34 -5.05
CA GLN A 52 0.27 -4.47 -5.95
C GLN A 52 0.92 -4.01 -7.26
N LYS A 53 0.41 -2.94 -7.88
CA LYS A 53 1.00 -2.40 -9.12
C LYS A 53 2.42 -1.89 -8.92
N ILE A 54 2.73 -1.25 -7.80
CA ILE A 54 4.11 -0.86 -7.48
C ILE A 54 5.01 -2.10 -7.43
N TYR A 55 4.57 -3.16 -6.76
CA TYR A 55 5.34 -4.40 -6.67
C TYR A 55 5.55 -5.03 -8.05
N GLU A 56 4.47 -5.28 -8.79
CA GLU A 56 4.49 -5.91 -10.10
C GLU A 56 5.35 -5.12 -11.10
N ASP A 57 5.20 -3.79 -11.16
CA ASP A 57 5.95 -2.93 -12.08
C ASP A 57 7.47 -2.90 -11.76
N ASN A 58 7.87 -3.23 -10.53
CA ASN A 58 9.26 -3.13 -10.06
C ASN A 58 9.91 -4.47 -9.69
N GLU A 59 9.19 -5.59 -9.78
CA GLU A 59 9.62 -6.90 -9.28
C GLU A 59 10.96 -7.34 -9.87
N GLU A 60 11.13 -7.25 -11.19
CA GLU A 60 12.38 -7.67 -11.86
C GLU A 60 13.59 -6.85 -11.38
N VAL A 61 13.41 -5.54 -11.18
CA VAL A 61 14.49 -4.66 -10.70
C VAL A 61 14.84 -4.99 -9.25
N MET A 62 13.83 -5.22 -8.41
CA MET A 62 14.03 -5.61 -7.01
C MET A 62 14.74 -6.97 -6.91
N ASN A 63 14.30 -7.97 -7.67
CA ASN A 63 14.94 -9.29 -7.71
C ASN A 63 16.40 -9.23 -8.17
N ARG A 64 16.71 -8.46 -9.23
CA ARG A 64 18.11 -8.26 -9.67
C ARG A 64 18.96 -7.58 -8.61
N ALA A 65 18.41 -6.62 -7.87
CA ALA A 65 19.11 -5.97 -6.78
C ALA A 65 19.40 -6.98 -5.65
N GLU A 66 18.43 -7.81 -5.27
CA GLU A 66 18.63 -8.87 -4.27
C GLU A 66 19.72 -9.87 -4.68
N GLU A 67 19.71 -10.34 -5.94
CA GLU A 67 20.74 -11.26 -6.44
C GLU A 67 22.14 -10.64 -6.44
N SER A 68 22.24 -9.35 -6.77
CA SER A 68 23.52 -8.64 -6.78
C SER A 68 24.10 -8.55 -5.37
N LEU A 69 23.28 -8.18 -4.38
CA LEU A 69 23.70 -8.14 -2.97
C LEU A 69 24.09 -9.53 -2.43
N LYS A 70 23.40 -10.59 -2.84
CA LYS A 70 23.77 -11.98 -2.48
C LYS A 70 25.17 -12.35 -2.99
N LYS A 71 25.54 -11.91 -4.20
CA LYS A 71 26.87 -12.17 -4.78
C LYS A 71 27.96 -11.34 -4.10
N GLU A 72 27.66 -10.12 -3.68
CA GLU A 72 28.60 -9.27 -2.94
C GLU A 72 28.92 -9.85 -1.55
N ASN A 73 27.90 -10.32 -0.82
CA ASN A 73 28.06 -10.88 0.53
C ASN A 73 28.68 -12.30 0.55
N ALA A 74 28.81 -12.95 -0.61
CA ALA A 74 29.42 -14.28 -0.74
C ALA A 74 30.93 -14.24 -1.05
N ARG A 75 31.51 -13.04 -1.17
CA ARG A 75 32.94 -12.80 -1.37
C ARG A 75 33.63 -12.47 -0.05
#